data_AF-A0A661VWZ3-F1
#
_entry.id   AF-A0A661VWZ3-F1
#
_cell.length_a   1.000
_cell.length_b   1.000
_cell.length_c   1.000
_cell.angle_alpha   90.00
_cell.angle_beta   90.00
_cell.angle_gamma   90.00
#
_symmetry.space_group_name_H-M   'P 1'
#
loop_
_entity.id
_entity.type
_entity.pdbx_description
1 polymer ?
#
loop_
_entity_poly.entity_id
_entity_poly.type
_entity_poly.pdbx_seq_one_letter_code
_entity_poly.pdbx_strand_id
1 'polypeptide(L)'
;MYNSFVLKRQRILALLFAAVGLANLLRAWLAFFVVPALADWSLALPLPLLGGFYLLWGLAFTGTAVLIWQGHRLQLALSLAVMYQAGVWALNLLGTRSVYHRSLWVRDLLLTGAFLGLVWQMRKIKNDK
;
A
#
# COMPACT_ATOMS: atom_id res chain seq x y z
N MET A 1 17.92 -23.28 17.00
CA MET A 1 16.73 -23.85 16.34
C MET A 1 15.89 -22.69 15.79
N TYR A 2 15.94 -22.43 14.47
CA TYR A 2 15.21 -21.29 13.88
C TYR A 2 13.71 -21.59 13.87
N ASN A 3 12.90 -20.76 14.53
CA ASN A 3 11.47 -21.02 14.69
C ASN A 3 10.78 -20.83 13.32
N SER A 4 10.39 -21.94 12.68
CA SER A 4 9.80 -21.99 11.33
C SER A 4 8.56 -21.10 11.20
N PHE A 5 7.86 -20.87 12.31
CA PHE A 5 6.70 -19.98 12.38
C PHE A 5 7.06 -18.50 12.18
N VAL A 6 8.18 -18.04 12.75
CA VAL A 6 8.67 -16.66 12.59
C VAL A 6 9.08 -16.41 11.14
N LEU A 7 9.76 -17.37 10.52
CA LEU A 7 10.13 -17.31 9.10
C LEU A 7 8.89 -17.20 8.19
N LYS A 8 7.86 -18.03 8.44
CA LYS A 8 6.62 -18.00 7.66
C LYS A 8 5.92 -16.65 7.77
N ARG A 9 5.78 -16.10 8.98
CA ARG A 9 5.18 -14.76 9.19
C ARG A 9 5.93 -13.67 8.44
N GLN A 10 7.25 -13.70 8.51
CA GLN A 10 8.12 -12.74 7.83
C GLN A 10 7.95 -12.82 6.31
N ARG A 11 7.92 -14.03 5.74
CA ARG A 11 7.67 -14.24 4.30
C ARG A 11 6.28 -13.76 3.88
N ILE A 12 5.24 -14.06 4.67
CA ILE A 12 3.88 -13.60 4.38
C ILE A 12 3.83 -12.07 4.39
N LEU A 13 4.45 -11.42 5.38
CA LEU A 13 4.51 -9.96 5.45
C LEU A 13 5.28 -9.36 4.27
N ALA A 14 6.40 -9.96 3.87
CA ALA A 14 7.15 -9.54 2.69
C ALA A 14 6.31 -9.67 1.42
N LEU A 15 5.62 -10.79 1.23
CA LEU A 15 4.73 -11.01 0.08
C LEU A 15 3.57 -10.00 0.06
N LEU A 16 2.99 -9.70 1.21
CA LEU A 16 1.94 -8.70 1.34
C LEU A 16 2.44 -7.31 0.91
N PHE A 17 3.62 -6.90 1.40
CA PHE A 17 4.23 -5.62 1.03
C PHE A 17 4.63 -5.60 -0.44
N ALA A 18 5.14 -6.71 -0.98
CA ALA A 18 5.48 -6.82 -2.40
C ALA A 18 4.23 -6.67 -3.27
N ALA A 19 3.13 -7.33 -2.93
CA ALA A 19 1.87 -7.22 -3.66
C ALA A 19 1.34 -5.78 -3.69
N VAL A 20 1.34 -5.09 -2.54
CA VAL A 20 0.94 -3.67 -2.45
C VAL A 20 1.90 -2.78 -3.24
N GLY A 21 3.21 -3.02 -3.14
CA GLY A 21 4.23 -2.28 -3.86
C GLY A 21 4.05 -2.40 -5.38
N LEU A 22 3.95 -3.62 -5.89
CA LEU A 22 3.74 -3.90 -7.31
C LEU A 22 2.42 -3.31 -7.84
N ALA A 23 1.34 -3.42 -7.07
CA ALA A 23 0.06 -2.82 -7.45
C ALA A 23 0.16 -1.28 -7.59
N ASN A 24 0.91 -0.63 -6.69
CA ASN A 24 1.14 0.81 -6.77
C ASN A 24 2.09 1.19 -7.91
N LEU A 25 3.14 0.42 -8.19
CA LEU A 25 3.99 0.63 -9.36
C LEU A 25 3.19 0.51 -10.67
N LEU A 26 2.28 -0.47 -10.75
CA LEU A 26 1.38 -0.63 -11.89
C LEU A 26 0.45 0.58 -12.04
N ARG A 27 -0.15 1.06 -10.94
CA ARG A 27 -0.99 2.29 -10.96
C ARG A 27 -0.20 3.51 -11.39
N ALA A 28 1.04 3.66 -10.92
CA ALA A 28 1.91 4.75 -11.30
C ALA A 28 2.22 4.72 -12.80
N TRP A 29 2.61 3.55 -13.30
CA TRP A 29 2.87 3.34 -14.72
C TRP A 29 1.64 3.67 -15.57
N LEU A 30 0.46 3.17 -15.20
CA LEU A 30 -0.80 3.48 -15.89
C LEU A 30 -1.13 4.98 -15.86
N ALA A 31 -0.91 5.65 -14.72
CA ALA A 31 -1.17 7.08 -14.60
C ALA A 31 -0.32 7.88 -15.59
N PHE A 32 0.97 7.55 -15.76
CA PHE A 32 1.83 8.20 -16.74
C PHE A 32 1.50 7.79 -18.19
N PHE A 33 1.19 6.51 -18.41
CA PHE A 33 0.90 5.97 -19.73
C PHE A 33 -0.37 6.57 -20.34
N VAL A 34 -1.40 6.81 -19.53
CA VAL A 34 -2.72 7.28 -20.00
C VAL A 34 -2.80 8.81 -20.06
N VAL A 35 -1.81 9.56 -19.53
CA VAL A 35 -1.80 11.04 -19.58
C VAL A 35 -2.11 11.61 -20.97
N PRO A 36 -1.48 11.16 -22.07
CA PRO A 36 -1.76 11.73 -23.39
C PRO A 36 -3.20 11.49 -23.84
N ALA A 37 -3.77 10.34 -23.49
CA ALA A 37 -5.13 9.96 -23.89
C ALA A 37 -6.22 10.72 -23.12
N LEU A 38 -5.89 11.28 -21.95
CA LEU A 38 -6.82 12.01 -21.09
C LEU A 38 -6.47 13.51 -20.99
N ALA A 39 -5.66 14.04 -21.90
CA ALA A 39 -5.19 15.43 -21.86
C ALA A 39 -6.33 16.46 -21.83
N ASP A 40 -7.40 16.19 -22.58
CA ASP A 40 -8.55 17.09 -22.72
C ASP A 40 -9.65 16.86 -21.65
N TRP A 41 -9.45 15.90 -20.74
CA TRP A 41 -10.45 15.55 -19.74
C TRP A 41 -10.29 16.39 -18.47
N SER A 42 -11.41 16.93 -17.97
CA SER A 42 -11.45 17.62 -16.67
C SER A 42 -11.36 16.62 -15.51
N LEU A 43 -10.15 16.21 -15.15
CA LEU A 43 -9.89 15.33 -14.02
C LEU A 43 -9.92 16.08 -12.69
N ALA A 44 -10.41 15.41 -11.64
CA ALA A 44 -10.44 15.98 -10.29
C ALA A 44 -9.03 16.17 -9.69
N LEU A 45 -8.09 15.32 -10.09
CA LEU A 45 -6.68 15.38 -9.71
C LEU A 45 -5.79 15.18 -10.94
N PRO A 46 -4.66 15.90 -11.06
CA PRO A 46 -3.71 15.70 -12.15
C PRO A 46 -3.14 14.27 -12.14
N LEU A 47 -3.13 13.60 -13.29
CA LEU A 47 -2.56 12.25 -13.41
C LEU A 47 -1.08 12.17 -13.03
N PRO A 48 -0.21 13.15 -13.35
CA PRO A 48 1.18 13.11 -12.90
C PRO A 48 1.33 13.14 -11.38
N LEU A 49 0.44 13.86 -10.68
CA LEU A 49 0.43 13.90 -9.21
C LEU A 49 0.04 12.54 -8.64
N LEU A 50 -0.99 11.90 -9.19
CA LEU A 50 -1.38 10.54 -8.81
C LEU A 50 -0.28 9.52 -9.13
N GLY A 51 0.34 9.63 -10.30
CA GLY A 51 1.45 8.80 -10.72
C GLY A 51 2.64 8.90 -9.77
N GLY A 52 3.01 10.12 -9.38
CA GLY A 52 4.06 10.38 -8.39
C GLY A 52 3.74 9.79 -7.01
N PHE A 53 2.50 9.98 -6.53
CA PHE A 53 2.05 9.39 -5.26
C PHE A 53 2.19 7.86 -5.28
N TYR A 54 1.65 7.21 -6.30
CA TYR A 54 1.71 5.75 -6.41
C TYR A 54 3.12 5.24 -6.66
N LEU A 55 3.98 5.98 -7.37
CA LEU A 55 5.36 5.60 -7.59
C LEU A 55 6.14 5.60 -6.27
N LEU A 56 6.01 6.68 -5.48
CA LEU A 56 6.67 6.82 -4.19
C LEU A 56 6.29 5.66 -3.26
N TRP A 57 4.98 5.40 -3.11
CA TRP A 57 4.51 4.32 -2.26
C TRP A 57 4.85 2.95 -2.84
N GLY A 58 4.79 2.76 -4.15
CA GLY A 58 5.19 1.52 -4.82
C GLY A 58 6.63 1.15 -4.52
N LEU A 59 7.55 2.10 -4.65
CA LEU A 59 8.96 1.93 -4.31
C LEU A 59 9.17 1.67 -2.82
N ALA A 60 8.52 2.44 -1.94
CA ALA A 60 8.64 2.27 -0.49
C ALA A 60 8.19 0.88 -0.02
N PHE A 61 7.04 0.40 -0.50
CA PHE A 61 6.54 -0.94 -0.16
C PHE A 61 7.41 -2.04 -0.74
N THR A 62 7.86 -1.90 -1.99
CA THR A 62 8.73 -2.90 -2.64
C THR A 62 10.09 -2.99 -1.94
N GLY A 63 10.72 -1.84 -1.63
CA GLY A 63 11.97 -1.81 -0.89
C GLY A 63 11.83 -2.42 0.51
N THR A 64 10.73 -2.09 1.21
CA THR A 64 10.42 -2.69 2.51
C THR A 64 10.21 -4.21 2.41
N ALA A 65 9.54 -4.69 1.36
CA ALA A 65 9.36 -6.13 1.12
C ALA A 65 10.69 -6.86 0.96
N VAL A 66 11.63 -6.30 0.19
CA VAL A 66 12.97 -6.86 -0.01
C VAL A 66 13.72 -6.94 1.32
N LEU A 67 13.72 -5.87 2.11
CA LEU A 67 14.37 -5.84 3.42
C LEU A 67 13.78 -6.89 4.38
N ILE A 68 12.44 -7.02 4.42
CA ILE A 68 11.77 -8.05 5.22
C ILE A 68 12.17 -9.44 4.74
N TRP A 69 12.22 -9.67 3.42
CA TRP A 69 12.62 -10.95 2.83
C TRP A 69 14.06 -11.34 3.19
N GLN A 70 14.96 -10.36 3.26
CA GLN A 70 16.37 -10.54 3.64
C GLN A 70 16.58 -10.80 5.14
N GLY A 71 15.53 -10.76 5.97
CA GLY A 71 15.66 -11.03 7.40
C GLY A 71 15.55 -9.79 8.29
N HIS A 72 15.50 -8.57 7.74
CA HIS A 72 15.50 -7.36 8.55
C HIS A 72 14.19 -7.18 9.33
N ARG A 73 14.32 -6.86 10.62
CA ARG A 73 13.18 -6.52 11.49
C ARG A 73 12.78 -5.06 11.24
N LEU A 74 11.69 -4.86 10.50
CA LEU A 74 11.18 -3.52 10.21
C LEU A 74 10.08 -3.12 11.21
N GLN A 75 10.49 -2.43 12.27
CA GLN A 75 9.58 -1.83 13.25
C GLN A 75 8.65 -0.79 12.60
N LEU A 76 9.10 -0.15 11.51
CA LEU A 76 8.38 0.88 10.78
C LEU A 76 7.35 0.35 9.79
N ALA A 77 7.23 -0.96 9.59
CA ALA A 77 6.30 -1.55 8.62
C ALA A 77 4.84 -1.10 8.87
N LEU A 78 4.42 -1.05 10.14
CA LEU A 78 3.07 -0.58 10.46
C LEU A 78 2.93 0.92 10.21
N SER A 79 3.91 1.74 10.58
CA SER A 79 3.87 3.19 10.34
C SER A 79 3.76 3.48 8.85
N LEU A 80 4.53 2.79 8.01
CA LEU A 80 4.45 2.90 6.56
C LEU A 80 3.05 2.54 6.04
N ALA A 81 2.50 1.42 6.52
CA ALA A 81 1.15 0.98 6.15
C ALA A 81 0.07 1.99 6.55
N VAL A 82 0.15 2.55 7.75
CA VAL A 82 -0.79 3.57 8.25
C VAL A 82 -0.70 4.85 7.42
N MET A 83 0.52 5.36 7.17
CA MET A 83 0.71 6.58 6.39
C MET A 83 0.20 6.41 4.95
N TYR A 84 0.43 5.26 4.33
CA TYR A 84 -0.09 4.95 3.01
C TYR A 84 -1.62 4.97 2.99
N GLN A 85 -2.27 4.30 3.94
CA GLN A 85 -3.74 4.27 4.01
C GLN A 85 -4.31 5.67 4.26
N ALA A 86 -3.70 6.46 5.15
CA ALA A 86 -4.09 7.85 5.35
C ALA A 86 -3.97 8.67 4.05
N GLY A 87 -2.90 8.49 3.28
CA GLY A 87 -2.73 9.12 1.98
C GLY A 87 -3.80 8.71 0.96
N VAL A 88 -4.12 7.41 0.85
CA VAL A 88 -5.18 6.90 -0.03
C VAL A 88 -6.54 7.49 0.36
N TRP A 89 -6.85 7.56 1.66
CA TRP A 89 -8.08 8.18 2.14
C TRP A 89 -8.13 9.69 1.85
N ALA A 90 -7.01 10.41 2.00
CA ALA A 90 -6.94 11.81 1.59
C ALA A 90 -7.23 11.99 0.09
N LEU A 91 -6.70 11.12 -0.76
CA LEU A 91 -7.00 11.12 -2.20
C LEU A 91 -8.47 10.83 -2.50
N ASN A 92 -9.09 9.87 -1.79
CA ASN A 92 -10.52 9.60 -1.93
C ASN A 92 -11.38 10.79 -1.51
N LEU A 93 -11.04 11.46 -0.41
CA LEU A 93 -11.78 12.64 0.07
C LEU A 93 -11.68 13.82 -0.91
N LEU A 94 -10.50 14.04 -1.51
CA LEU A 94 -10.23 15.17 -2.41
C LEU A 94 -10.64 14.90 -3.87
N GLY A 95 -10.43 13.68 -4.34
CA GLY A 95 -10.58 13.30 -5.74
C GLY A 95 -11.93 12.67 -6.10
N THR A 96 -12.69 12.15 -5.14
CA THR A 96 -13.93 11.42 -5.44
C THR A 96 -15.14 12.34 -5.56
N ARG A 97 -15.51 12.64 -6.81
CA ARG A 97 -16.75 13.36 -7.15
C ARG A 97 -17.95 12.45 -7.44
N SER A 98 -17.70 11.18 -7.77
CA SER A 98 -18.75 10.22 -8.15
C SER A 98 -19.44 9.58 -6.95
N VAL A 99 -20.79 9.57 -6.96
CA VAL A 99 -21.62 8.90 -5.96
C VAL A 99 -21.37 7.39 -5.93
N TYR A 100 -21.14 6.77 -7.10
CA TYR A 100 -20.81 5.35 -7.21
C TYR A 100 -19.51 5.00 -6.47
N HIS A 101 -18.51 5.86 -6.54
CA HIS A 101 -17.24 5.59 -5.87
C HIS A 101 -17.34 5.81 -4.35
N ARG A 102 -18.29 6.63 -3.88
CA ARG A 102 -18.59 6.80 -2.45
C ARG A 102 -19.32 5.61 -1.85
N SER A 103 -20.17 4.92 -2.62
CA SER A 103 -20.87 3.72 -2.10
C SER A 103 -19.89 2.58 -1.77
N LEU A 104 -18.69 2.59 -2.37
CA LEU A 104 -17.62 1.62 -2.12
C LEU A 104 -16.80 1.91 -0.86
N TRP A 105 -16.95 3.09 -0.23
CA TRP A 105 -16.12 3.50 0.90
C TRP A 105 -16.20 2.55 2.10
N VAL A 106 -17.37 1.99 2.38
CA VAL A 106 -17.53 1.05 3.51
C VAL A 106 -16.68 -0.20 3.29
N ARG A 107 -16.73 -0.77 2.07
CA ARG A 107 -15.88 -1.90 1.68
C ARG A 107 -14.40 -1.53 1.79
N ASP A 108 -14.02 -0.36 1.27
CA ASP A 108 -12.62 0.07 1.28
C ASP A 108 -12.10 0.33 2.70
N LEU A 109 -12.97 0.77 3.61
CA LEU A 109 -12.66 0.93 5.04
C LEU A 109 -12.43 -0.43 5.72
N LEU A 110 -13.30 -1.41 5.44
CA LEU A 110 -13.13 -2.77 5.95
C LEU A 110 -11.81 -3.39 5.44
N LEU A 111 -11.50 -3.23 4.15
CA LEU A 111 -10.25 -3.71 3.56
C LEU A 111 -9.03 -2.99 4.14
N THR A 112 -9.14 -1.68 4.40
CA THR A 112 -8.10 -0.89 5.09
C THR A 112 -7.84 -1.47 6.49
N GLY A 113 -8.90 -1.70 7.26
CA GLY A 113 -8.81 -2.27 8.60
C GLY A 113 -8.21 -3.68 8.58
N ALA A 114 -8.65 -4.54 7.67
CA ALA A 114 -8.12 -5.88 7.50
C ALA A 114 -6.63 -5.87 7.15
N PHE A 115 -6.21 -5.01 6.21
CA PHE A 115 -4.81 -4.85 5.84
C PHE A 115 -3.95 -4.40 7.04
N LEU A 116 -4.35 -3.35 7.74
CA LEU A 116 -3.61 -2.84 8.90
C LEU A 116 -3.56 -3.88 10.04
N GLY A 117 -4.67 -4.59 10.27
CA GLY A 117 -4.75 -5.67 11.25
C GLY A 117 -3.79 -6.82 10.95
N LEU A 118 -3.71 -7.24 9.67
CA LEU A 118 -2.74 -8.24 9.22
C LEU A 118 -1.30 -7.76 9.42
N VAL A 119 -0.97 -6.53 9.02
CA VAL A 119 0.37 -5.96 9.23
C VAL A 119 0.73 -5.94 10.72
N TRP A 120 -0.18 -5.49 11.58
CA TRP A 120 0.03 -5.46 13.03
C TRP A 120 0.26 -6.85 13.63
N GLN A 121 -0.56 -7.83 13.24
CA GLN A 121 -0.45 -9.21 13.71
C GLN A 121 0.86 -9.87 13.27
N MET A 122 1.26 -9.67 12.01
CA MET A 122 2.48 -10.26 11.44
C MET A 122 3.75 -9.61 11.98
N ARG A 123 3.70 -8.31 12.35
CA ARG A 123 4.81 -7.61 13.02
C ARG A 123 5.14 -8.17 14.40
N LYS A 124 4.16 -8.70 15.14
CA LYS A 124 4.37 -9.25 16.50
C LYS A 124 5.24 -10.50 16.40
N ILE A 125 6.55 -10.30 16.38
CA ILE A 125 7.53 -11.32 16.74
C ILE A 125 7.41 -11.45 18.25
N LYS A 126 6.95 -12.61 18.70
CA LYS A 126 6.87 -12.95 20.12
C LYS A 126 8.31 -12.88 20.66
N ASN A 127 8.63 -11.85 21.44
CA ASN A 127 9.75 -11.90 22.36
C ASN A 127 9.29 -12.83 23.48
N ASP A 128 9.39 -14.13 23.25
CA ASP A 128 9.45 -15.07 24.37
C ASP A 128 10.85 -14.87 24.98
N LYS A 129 10.91 -13.96 25.96
CA LYS A 129 11.90 -14.05 27.04
C LYS A 129 11.25 -14.84 28.15
#